data_AF-A0A661QDR4-F1
#
_entry.id   AF-A0A661QDR4-F1
#
_cell.length_a   1.000
_cell.length_b   1.000
_cell.length_c   1.000
_cell.angle_alpha   90.00
_cell.angle_beta   90.00
_cell.angle_gamma   90.00
#
_symmetry.space_group_name_H-M   'P 1'
#
loop_
_entity.id
_entity.type
_entity.pdbx_description
1 polymer ?
#
loop_
_entity_poly.entity_id
_entity_poly.type
_entity_poly.pdbx_seq_one_letter_code
_entity_poly.pdbx_strand_id
1 'polypeptide(L)' 'MTNMIRNTIMTFIFATAVVSPAIAAAVPAEKGGSLLLTLFLGFFALIVVFQLVPACLLFVGILKGLFSKKHGVEQKSSNQ' A
#
# COMPACT_ATOMS: atom_id res chain seq x y z
N MET A 1 13.97 6.54 -19.20
CA MET A 1 12.88 5.78 -18.50
C MET A 1 12.91 5.90 -16.97
N THR A 2 14.06 6.16 -16.34
CA THR A 2 14.21 6.29 -14.87
C THR A 2 13.28 7.32 -14.23
N ASN A 3 12.96 8.40 -14.93
CA ASN A 3 12.12 9.48 -14.41
C ASN A 3 10.64 9.08 -14.31
N MET A 4 10.17 8.20 -15.19
CA MET A 4 8.78 7.73 -15.21
C MET A 4 8.52 6.75 -14.08
N ILE A 5 9.47 5.83 -13.83
CA ILE A 5 9.41 4.88 -12.71
C ILE A 5 9.44 5.62 -11.37
N ARG A 6 10.29 6.65 -11.24
CA ARG A 6 10.36 7.50 -10.04
C ARG A 6 9.04 8.25 -9.78
N ASN A 7 8.39 8.78 -10.82
CA ASN A 7 7.08 9.42 -10.69
C ASN A 7 5.98 8.46 -10.26
N THR A 8 5.94 7.23 -10.81
CA THR A 8 4.94 6.21 -10.41
C THR A 8 5.12 5.77 -8.96
N ILE A 9 6.36 5.60 -8.49
CA ILE A 9 6.65 5.22 -7.11
C ILE A 9 6.27 6.35 -6.14
N MET A 10 6.54 7.60 -6.50
CA MET A 10 6.17 8.76 -5.67
C MET A 10 4.66 8.94 -5.55
N THR A 11 3.90 8.69 -6.62
CA THR A 11 2.42 8.68 -6.56
C THR A 11 1.88 7.60 -5.63
N PHE A 12 2.51 6.42 -5.60
CA PHE A 12 2.12 5.32 -4.71
C PHE A 12 2.42 5.62 -3.23
N ILE A 13 3.58 6.21 -2.94
CA ILE A 13 3.97 6.64 -1.59
C ILE A 13 3.05 7.77 -1.12
N PHE A 14 2.74 8.74 -1.98
CA PHE A 14 1.83 9.84 -1.64
C PHE A 14 0.42 9.32 -1.31
N ALA A 15 -0.12 8.39 -2.11
CA ALA A 15 -1.45 7.81 -1.88
C ALA A 15 -1.59 7.08 -0.54
N THR A 16 -0.50 6.48 -0.04
CA THR A 16 -0.47 5.78 1.26
C THR A 16 -0.17 6.71 2.44
N ALA A 17 0.53 7.82 2.21
CA ALA A 17 0.87 8.80 3.24
C ALA A 17 -0.28 9.74 3.65
N VAL A 18 -1.35 9.86 2.85
CA VAL A 18 -2.50 10.73 3.17
C VAL A 18 -3.44 10.13 4.22
N VAL A 19 -3.19 8.92 4.72
CA VAL A 19 -4.00 8.29 5.77
C VAL A 19 -3.66 8.91 7.13
N SER A 20 -4.14 10.13 7.38
CA SER A 20 -4.09 10.71 8.73
C SER A 20 -5.16 10.04 9.60
N PRO A 21 -4.80 9.33 10.69
CA PRO A 21 -5.79 8.93 11.68
C PRO A 21 -6.35 10.19 12.35
N ALA A 22 -7.68 10.37 12.33
CA ALA A 22 -8.31 11.44 13.08
C ALA A 22 -8.16 11.15 14.57
N ILE A 23 -7.31 11.95 15.21
CA ILE A 23 -7.21 12.10 16.67
C ILE A 23 -8.56 12.57 17.22
N ALA A 24 -9.38 11.63 17.68
CA ALA A 24 -10.60 11.94 18.42
C ALA A 24 -10.23 12.40 19.84
N ALA A 25 -10.47 13.67 20.14
CA ALA A 25 -10.39 14.20 21.50
C ALA A 25 -11.33 13.39 22.41
N ALA A 26 -10.81 12.89 23.53
CA ALA A 26 -11.56 12.09 24.49
C ALA A 26 -12.67 12.94 25.14
N VAL A 27 -13.87 12.89 24.59
CA VAL A 27 -15.09 13.46 25.17
C VAL A 27 -15.88 12.31 25.81
N PRO A 28 -16.29 12.40 27.09
CA PRO A 28 -17.05 11.35 27.75
C PRO A 28 -18.38 11.11 27.02
N ALA A 29 -18.74 9.83 26.86
CA ALA A 29 -19.86 9.40 26.05
C ALA A 29 -21.20 9.57 26.80
N GLU A 30 -21.78 10.77 26.75
CA GLU A 30 -23.17 11.01 27.12
C GLU A 30 -24.10 10.50 25.99
N LYS A 31 -24.30 9.18 25.89
CA LYS A 31 -25.41 8.46 25.21
C LYS A 31 -25.82 8.82 23.76
N GLY A 32 -25.13 9.71 23.04
CA GLY A 32 -25.54 10.19 21.70
C GLY A 32 -24.40 10.50 20.72
N GLY A 33 -23.13 10.23 21.08
CA GLY A 33 -21.95 10.67 20.34
C GLY A 33 -21.36 9.68 19.31
N SER A 34 -22.03 8.57 18.97
CA SER A 34 -21.38 7.47 18.24
C SER A 34 -21.53 7.49 16.71
N LEU A 35 -22.47 8.25 16.14
CA LEU A 35 -22.69 8.22 14.68
C LEU A 35 -21.44 8.66 13.91
N LEU A 36 -20.87 9.81 14.26
CA LEU A 36 -19.69 10.34 13.58
C LEU A 36 -18.48 9.41 13.76
N LEU A 37 -18.35 8.75 14.91
CA LEU A 37 -17.27 7.82 15.20
C LEU A 37 -17.43 6.51 14.41
N THR A 38 -18.66 5.98 14.33
CA THR A 38 -18.98 4.81 13.50
C THR A 38 -18.80 5.08 12.02
N LEU A 39 -19.23 6.26 11.53
CA LEU A 39 -19.05 6.64 10.12
C LEU A 39 -17.57 6.89 9.80
N PHE A 40 -16.83 7.53 10.70
CA PHE A 40 -15.39 7.73 10.55
C PHE A 40 -14.63 6.40 10.49
N LEU A 41 -14.87 5.51 11.47
CA LEU A 41 -14.21 4.22 11.52
C LEU A 41 -14.64 3.30 10.37
N GLY A 42 -15.92 3.32 10.00
CA GLY A 42 -16.45 2.56 8.85
C GLY A 42 -15.87 3.04 7.53
N PHE A 43 -15.77 4.35 7.31
CA PHE A 43 -15.16 4.91 6.11
C PHE A 43 -13.66 4.60 6.04
N PHE A 44 -12.95 4.72 7.17
CA PHE A 44 -11.55 4.32 7.28
C PHE A 44 -11.35 2.82 6.95
N ALA A 45 -12.19 1.94 7.50
CA ALA A 45 -12.14 0.52 7.20
C ALA A 45 -12.40 0.24 5.70
N LEU A 46 -13.34 0.94 5.07
CA LEU A 46 -13.59 0.84 3.63
C LEU A 46 -12.34 1.22 2.82
N ILE A 47 -11.66 2.31 3.16
CA ILE A 47 -10.41 2.72 2.50
C ILE A 47 -9.35 1.61 2.60
N VAL A 48 -9.18 1.02 3.79
CA VAL A 48 -8.23 -0.08 4.02
C VAL A 48 -8.56 -1.30 3.17
N VAL A 49 -9.85 -1.62 2.98
CA VAL A 49 -10.29 -2.72 2.10
C VAL A 49 -10.02 -2.39 0.64
N PHE A 50 -10.31 -1.18 0.19
CA PHE A 50 -10.10 -0.78 -1.21
C PHE A 50 -8.62 -0.75 -1.60
N GLN A 51 -7.71 -0.41 -0.68
CA GLN A 51 -6.25 -0.47 -0.92
C GLN A 51 -5.66 -1.88 -0.78
N LEU A 52 -6.41 -2.84 -0.22
CA LEU A 52 -5.95 -4.21 -0.05
C LEU A 52 -5.69 -4.88 -1.41
N VAL A 53 -6.53 -4.60 -2.40
CA VAL A 53 -6.38 -5.13 -3.77
C VAL A 53 -5.03 -4.71 -4.40
N PRO A 54 -4.69 -3.41 -4.51
CA PRO A 54 -3.38 -2.99 -5.02
C PRO A 54 -2.22 -3.47 -4.14
N ALA A 55 -2.39 -3.58 -2.83
CA ALA A 55 -1.36 -4.13 -1.93
C ALA A 55 -1.10 -5.62 -2.22
N CYS A 56 -2.15 -6.43 -2.39
CA CYS A 56 -2.04 -7.84 -2.75
C CYS A 56 -1.40 -8.01 -4.15
N LEU A 57 -1.75 -7.17 -5.11
CA LEU A 57 -1.14 -7.18 -6.45
C LEU A 57 0.37 -6.92 -6.39
N LEU A 58 0.82 -5.91 -5.61
CA LEU A 58 2.24 -5.65 -5.41
C LEU A 58 2.94 -6.77 -4.64
N PHE A 59 2.31 -7.33 -3.61
CA PHE A 59 2.84 -8.44 -2.85
C PHE A 59 3.10 -9.66 -3.74
N VAL A 60 2.10 -10.06 -4.54
CA VAL A 60 2.25 -11.16 -5.52
C VAL A 60 3.32 -10.83 -6.55
N GLY A 61 3.40 -9.58 -7.03
CA GLY A 61 4.44 -9.12 -7.95
C GLY A 61 5.85 -9.26 -7.39
N ILE A 62 6.05 -8.91 -6.12
CA ILE A 62 7.33 -9.05 -5.40
C ILE A 62 7.69 -10.52 -5.22
N LEU A 63 6.73 -11.36 -4.80
CA LEU A 63 6.95 -12.82 -4.67
C LEU A 63 7.40 -13.41 -6.01
N LYS A 64 6.68 -13.10 -7.09
CA LYS A 64 7.02 -13.60 -8.43
C LYS A 64 8.38 -13.06 -8.91
N GLY A 65 8.71 -11.80 -8.61
CA GLY A 65 10.01 -11.21 -8.94
C GLY A 65 11.18 -11.87 -8.19
N LEU A 66 10.99 -12.22 -6.92
CA LEU A 66 11.98 -12.93 -6.10
C LEU A 66 12.21 -14.36 -6.61
N PHE A 67 11.14 -15.10 -6.94
CA PHE A 67 11.25 -16.48 -7.40
C PHE A 67 11.69 -16.63 -8.87
N SER A 68 11.44 -15.64 -9.73
CA SER A 68 11.90 -15.66 -11.14
C SER A 68 13.41 -15.44 -11.30
N LYS A 69 14.14 -15.08 -10.23
CA LYS A 69 15.58 -14.76 -10.29
C LYS A 69 16.50 -15.99 -10.30
N LYS A 70 15.96 -17.22 -10.35
CA LYS A 70 16.75 -18.47 -10.36
C LYS A 70 17.06 -19.05 -11.75
N HIS A 71 16.98 -18.25 -12.82
CA HIS A 71 17.47 -18.65 -14.15
C HIS A 71 18.32 -17.55 -14.81
N GLY A 72 19.18 -16.90 -14.01
CA GLY A 72 20.34 -16.19 -14.54
C GLY A 72 21.42 -17.20 -14.84
N VAL A 73 21.31 -17.82 -16.01
CA VAL A 73 22.35 -18.65 -16.63
C VAL A 73 23.68 -17.90 -16.51
N GLU A 74 24.63 -18.58 -15.87
CA GLU A 74 26.05 -18.32 -15.97
C GLU A 74 26.43 -18.29 -17.46
N GLN A 75 26.37 -17.11 -18.09
CA GLN A 75 27.16 -16.85 -19.30
C GLN A 75 28.60 -16.70 -18.84
N LYS A 76 29.18 -17.85 -18.52
CA LYS A 76 30.60 -18.01 -18.34
C LYS A 76 31.27 -17.55 -19.62
N SER A 77 32.11 -16.53 -19.46
CA SER A 77 33.26 -16.25 -20.30
C SER A 77 33.87 -17.56 -20.84
N SER A 78 33.67 -17.85 -22.11
CA SER A 78 34.48 -18.82 -22.85
C SER A 78 34.20 -18.71 -24.36
N ASN A 79 35.20 -18.21 -25.09
CA ASN A 79 35.57 -18.56 -26.48
C ASN A 79 34.51 -18.33 -27.59
N GLN A 80 34.75 -17.60 -28.68
CA GLN A 80 35.95 -17.05 -29.30
C GLN A 80 35.60 -15.77 -30.05
#